data_AF-A0A4Q6GER1-F1
#
_entry.id   AF-A0A4Q6GER1-F1
#
_cell.length_a   1.000
_cell.length_b   1.000
_cell.length_c   1.000
_cell.angle_alpha   90.00
_cell.angle_beta   90.00
_cell.angle_gamma   90.00
#
_symmetry.space_group_name_H-M   'P 1'
#
loop_
_entity.id
_entity.type
_entity.pdbx_description
1 polymer ?
#
loop_
_entity_poly.entity_id
_entity_poly.type
_entity_poly.pdbx_seq_one_letter_code
_entity_poly.pdbx_strand_id
1 'polypeptide(L)' 'MATAVETLGKLERRLTITFPVADVRTEVEKRLKQQAKSAKAPGFRPGKVPLKMVAAQ' A
#
# COMPACT_ATOMS: atom_id res chain seq x y z
N MET A 1 0.56 -16.55 2.89
CA MET A 1 0.77 -16.25 1.45
C MET A 1 0.60 -17.54 0.68
N ALA A 2 -0.29 -17.58 -0.30
CA ALA A 2 -0.42 -18.70 -1.22
C ALA A 2 0.08 -18.26 -2.60
N THR A 3 1.04 -18.99 -3.14
CA THR A 3 1.65 -18.74 -4.44
C THR A 3 1.35 -19.94 -5.34
N ALA A 4 0.39 -19.79 -6.24
CA ALA A 4 0.16 -20.77 -7.30
C ALA A 4 0.96 -20.35 -8.53
N VAL A 5 1.95 -21.15 -8.90
CA VAL A 5 2.77 -20.92 -10.10
C VAL A 5 2.34 -21.92 -11.16
N GLU A 6 1.72 -21.43 -12.22
CA GLU A 6 1.30 -22.22 -13.37
C GLU A 6 2.33 -22.08 -14.49
N THR A 7 2.82 -23.21 -15.00
CA THR A 7 3.73 -23.27 -16.16
C THR A 7 2.92 -23.41 -17.44
N LEU A 8 2.80 -22.34 -18.23
CA LEU A 8 2.05 -22.34 -19.49
C LEU A 8 2.87 -22.82 -20.69
N GLY A 9 4.20 -22.70 -20.66
CA GLY A 9 5.06 -23.07 -21.78
C GLY A 9 6.55 -23.14 -21.45
N LYS A 10 7.40 -23.18 -22.47
CA LYS A 10 8.86 -23.41 -22.33
C LYS A 10 9.61 -22.27 -21.63
N LEU A 11 9.08 -21.03 -21.70
CA LEU A 11 9.66 -19.81 -21.10
C LEU A 11 8.68 -18.99 -20.26
N GLU A 12 7.38 -19.29 -20.33
CA GLU A 12 6.34 -18.48 -19.69
C GLU A 12 5.84 -19.16 -18.41
N ARG A 13 5.73 -18.34 -17.34
CA ARG A 13 5.14 -18.74 -16.06
C ARG A 13 4.14 -17.68 -15.65
N ARG A 14 2.97 -18.13 -15.20
CA ARG A 14 1.97 -17.28 -14.57
C ARG A 14 2.03 -17.51 -13.06
N LEU A 15 2.19 -16.43 -12.31
CA LEU A 15 2.09 -16.44 -10.85
C LEU A 15 0.75 -15.83 -10.45
N THR A 16 -0.10 -16.63 -9.82
CA THR A 16 -1.30 -16.15 -9.13
C THR A 16 -0.95 -16.00 -7.66
N ILE A 17 -0.85 -14.75 -7.19
CA ILE A 17 -0.50 -14.43 -5.80
C ILE A 17 -1.74 -13.90 -5.10
N THR A 18 -2.12 -14.54 -4.00
CA THR A 18 -3.22 -14.09 -3.15
C THR A 18 -2.70 -13.59 -1.81
N PHE A 19 -3.16 -12.40 -1.41
CA PHE A 19 -2.75 -11.74 -0.18
C PHE A 19 -3.97 -11.53 0.74
N PRO A 20 -3.83 -11.75 2.07
CA PRO A 20 -4.86 -11.38 3.02
C PRO A 20 -5.09 -9.87 3.04
N VAL A 21 -6.36 -9.45 3.00
CA VAL A 21 -6.73 -8.02 3.05
C VAL A 21 -6.27 -7.34 4.35
N ALA A 22 -6.18 -8.09 5.45
CA ALA A 22 -5.74 -7.58 6.74
C ALA A 22 -4.28 -7.07 6.72
N ASP A 23 -3.40 -7.82 6.04
CA ASP A 23 -1.98 -7.46 5.93
C ASP A 23 -1.81 -6.18 5.10
N VAL A 24 -2.57 -6.09 3.98
CA VAL A 24 -2.59 -4.91 3.11
C VAL A 24 -3.04 -3.67 3.87
N ARG A 25 -4.11 -3.75 4.66
CA ARG A 25 -4.60 -2.62 5.47
C ARG A 25 -3.55 -2.12 6.45
N THR A 26 -2.83 -3.03 7.09
CA THR A 26 -1.77 -2.70 8.04
C THR A 26 -0.61 -1.97 7.36
N GLU A 27 -0.20 -2.42 6.17
CA GLU A 27 0.83 -1.75 5.39
C GLU A 27 0.38 -0.38 4.88
N VAL A 28 -0.88 -0.24 4.45
CA VAL A 28 -1.46 1.03 4.04
C VAL A 28 -1.44 2.03 5.19
N GLU A 29 -1.87 1.65 6.39
CA GLU A 29 -1.80 2.54 7.55
C GLU A 29 -0.36 2.95 7.90
N LYS A 30 0.58 2.02 7.81
CA LYS A 30 2.02 2.29 8.04
C LYS A 30 2.55 3.29 7.01
N ARG A 31 2.18 3.14 5.75
CA ARG A 31 2.57 4.05 4.66
C ARG A 31 1.95 5.43 4.84
N LEU A 32 0.67 5.50 5.19
CA LEU A 32 -0.02 6.76 5.47
C LEU A 32 0.62 7.51 6.66
N LYS A 33 1.01 6.81 7.73
CA LYS A 33 1.74 7.42 8.86
C LYS A 33 3.10 7.97 8.46
N GLN A 34 3.81 7.31 7.55
CA GLN A 34 5.09 7.80 7.03
C GLN A 34 4.89 9.03 6.14
N GLN A 35 3.93 8.97 5.22
CA GLN A 35 3.60 10.08 4.33
C GLN A 35 3.07 11.30 5.10
N ALA A 36 2.27 11.09 6.15
CA ALA A 36 1.76 12.18 6.97
C ALA A 36 2.85 13.02 7.65
N LYS A 37 4.04 12.45 7.90
CA LYS A 37 5.18 13.19 8.47
C LYS A 37 5.81 14.20 7.50
N SER A 38 5.76 13.91 6.20
CA SER A 38 6.30 14.79 5.15
C SER A 38 5.22 15.54 4.37
N ALA A 39 3.95 15.19 4.56
CA ALA A 39 2.82 15.81 3.89
C ALA A 39 2.76 17.31 4.17
N LYS A 40 2.66 18.08 3.07
CA LYS A 40 2.45 19.52 3.06
C LYS A 40 1.08 19.76 2.42
N ALA A 41 0.14 20.22 3.24
CA ALA A 41 -1.19 20.63 2.79
C ALA A 41 -1.39 22.10 3.13
N PRO A 42 -2.06 22.89 2.27
CA PRO A 42 -2.34 24.30 2.55
C PRO A 42 -3.14 24.44 3.85
N GLY A 43 -2.73 25.37 4.72
CA GLY A 43 -3.35 25.59 6.03
C GLY A 43 -2.84 24.71 7.17
N PHE A 44 -1.97 23.72 6.92
CA PHE A 44 -1.41 22.85 7.96
C PHE A 44 0.11 22.96 8.04
N ARG A 45 0.65 22.91 9.27
CA ARG A 45 2.09 22.79 9.47
C ARG A 45 2.57 21.45 8.90
N PRO A 46 3.68 21.41 8.13
CA PRO A 46 4.24 20.17 7.62
C PRO A 46 4.35 19.10 8.71
N GLY A 47 3.86 17.88 8.42
CA GLY A 47 3.87 16.79 9.39
C GLY A 47 2.68 16.75 10.37
N LYS A 48 1.79 17.74 10.35
CA LYS A 48 0.59 17.83 11.20
C LYS A 48 -0.70 17.91 10.38
N VAL A 49 -0.72 17.21 9.24
CA VAL A 49 -1.90 17.08 8.38
C VAL A 49 -2.76 15.91 8.88
N PRO A 50 -4.10 16.06 8.97
CA PRO A 50 -5.00 14.97 9.33
C PRO A 50 -4.89 13.78 8.35
N LEU A 51 -4.85 12.55 8.90
CA LEU A 51 -4.70 11.32 8.11
C LEU A 51 -5.82 11.12 7.07
N LYS A 52 -7.04 11.61 7.36
CA LYS A 52 -8.18 11.54 6.43
C LYS A 52 -7.94 12.33 5.15
N MET A 53 -7.19 13.43 5.21
CA MET A 53 -6.84 14.23 4.04
C MET A 53 -5.68 13.61 3.25
N VAL A 54 -4.70 13.03 3.94
CA VAL A 54 -3.56 12.34 3.30
C VAL A 54 -4.02 11.07 2.57
N ALA A 55 -5.06 10.40 3.06
CA ALA A 55 -5.65 9.24 2.40
C ALA A 55 -6.54 9.58 1.19
N ALA A 56 -6.98 10.84 1.06
CA ALA A 56 -7.87 11.32 0.01
C ALA A 56 -7.14 12.09 -1.11
N GLN A 57 -5.80 12.18 -1.03
CA GLN A 57 -4.94 12.85 -2.01
C GLN A 57 -4.44 11.89 -3.09
#